data_AF-R9XH15-F1
#
_entry.id   AF-R9XH15-F1
#
_cell.length_a   1.000
_cell.length_b   1.000
_cell.length_c   1.000
_cell.angle_alpha   90.00
_cell.angle_beta   90.00
_cell.angle_gamma   90.00
#
_symmetry.space_group_name_H-M   'P 1'
#
loop_
_entity.id
_entity.type
_entity.pdbx_description
1 polymer ?
#
loop_
_entity_poly.entity_id
_entity_poly.type
_entity_poly.pdbx_seq_one_letter_code
_entity_poly.pdbx_strand_id
1 'polypeptide(L)'
;MPTKRRRHPTVHVTEAALKKKTRRPSVPRETTKMQYPDVAAFDLDYTVWPCFCDTHLTSPFTPVATSSGEVLAIVDAAGYELALYPDVPRILADLKLHGVTLLTASRTWAPDVAQQLLRTFRIRVGEELLSLAEVFDGGAWGDHPKIRHITAGLADVYGPHAPDPRDIRVWLFDDESRNRDVERHGVAYLHVRDPQRGPTWDWYQASLRGRQNK
;
A
#
# COMPACT_ATOMS: atom_id res chain seq x y z
N MET A 1 55.53 78.53 -25.58
CA MET A 1 56.11 78.84 -24.25
C MET A 1 55.62 77.77 -23.26
N PRO A 2 56.50 76.92 -22.70
CA PRO A 2 56.11 75.79 -21.88
C PRO A 2 56.11 76.13 -20.38
N THR A 3 55.22 75.52 -19.59
CA THR A 3 55.43 75.38 -18.15
C THR A 3 54.98 73.99 -17.69
N LYS A 4 55.98 73.23 -17.22
CA LYS A 4 55.88 71.90 -16.59
C LYS A 4 54.92 71.92 -15.41
N ARG A 5 54.11 70.87 -15.23
CA ARG A 5 53.64 70.44 -13.91
C ARG A 5 53.74 68.92 -13.75
N ARG A 6 54.08 68.54 -12.51
CA ARG A 6 54.65 67.29 -12.03
C ARG A 6 53.67 66.12 -12.10
N ARG A 7 54.22 64.91 -12.33
CA ARG A 7 53.54 63.63 -12.17
C ARG A 7 53.47 63.25 -10.69
N HIS A 8 52.29 62.82 -10.23
CA HIS A 8 52.11 62.05 -9.01
C HIS A 8 51.54 60.68 -9.36
N PRO A 9 51.95 59.60 -8.66
CA PRO A 9 51.66 58.23 -9.06
C PRO A 9 50.27 57.77 -8.61
N THR A 10 49.58 57.08 -9.50
CA THR A 10 48.30 56.42 -9.28
C THR A 10 48.50 55.17 -8.43
N VAL A 11 47.87 55.12 -7.24
CA VAL A 11 47.79 53.91 -6.41
C VAL A 11 46.40 53.32 -6.59
N HIS A 12 46.34 52.14 -7.21
CA HIS A 12 45.14 51.32 -7.26
C HIS A 12 44.91 50.67 -5.89
N VAL A 13 43.75 50.93 -5.28
CA VAL A 13 43.26 50.18 -4.11
C VAL A 13 42.13 49.28 -4.58
N THR A 14 42.34 47.97 -4.50
CA THR A 14 41.33 46.93 -4.78
C THR A 14 40.46 46.71 -3.54
N GLU A 15 39.16 46.96 -3.65
CA GLU A 15 38.18 46.72 -2.59
C GLU A 15 37.68 45.27 -2.65
N ALA A 16 38.14 44.43 -1.72
CA ALA A 16 37.63 43.08 -1.52
C ALA A 16 36.40 43.13 -0.60
N ALA A 17 35.20 42.98 -1.17
CA ALA A 17 33.95 42.94 -0.42
C ALA A 17 33.67 41.54 0.15
N LEU A 18 33.70 41.45 1.49
CA LEU A 18 33.38 40.28 2.30
C LEU A 18 31.86 39.98 2.30
N LYS A 19 31.41 38.96 1.56
CA LYS A 19 30.03 38.43 1.65
C LYS A 19 29.89 37.49 2.85
N LYS A 20 29.28 37.98 3.95
CA LYS A 20 28.76 37.11 5.02
C LYS A 20 27.53 36.35 4.50
N LYS A 21 27.65 35.03 4.37
CA LYS A 21 26.56 34.13 3.97
C LYS A 21 25.73 33.78 5.22
N THR A 22 24.66 34.52 5.46
CA THR A 22 23.67 34.19 6.50
C THR A 22 22.97 32.89 6.10
N ARG A 23 23.30 31.78 6.79
CA ARG A 23 22.59 30.51 6.63
C ARG A 23 21.17 30.70 7.18
N ARG A 24 20.16 30.48 6.34
CA ARG A 24 18.77 30.37 6.79
C ARG A 24 18.67 29.21 7.79
N PRO A 25 17.94 29.35 8.90
CA PRO A 25 17.68 28.22 9.78
C PRO A 25 16.88 27.18 8.99
N SER A 26 17.34 25.94 9.01
CA SER A 26 16.62 24.80 8.44
C SER A 26 15.35 24.58 9.27
N VAL A 27 14.19 24.73 8.63
CA VAL A 27 12.91 24.30 9.21
C VAL A 27 13.04 22.82 9.58
N PRO A 28 12.72 22.39 10.81
CA PRO A 28 12.71 20.98 11.16
C PRO A 28 11.76 20.25 10.21
N ARG A 29 12.23 19.20 9.55
CA ARG A 29 11.37 18.33 8.73
C ARG A 29 10.42 17.65 9.69
N GLU A 30 9.19 18.16 9.78
CA GLU A 30 8.13 17.59 10.58
C GLU A 30 8.02 16.10 10.23
N THR A 31 8.33 15.23 11.18
CA THR A 31 8.19 13.79 11.02
C THR A 31 6.69 13.51 10.97
N THR A 32 6.11 13.50 9.76
CA THR A 32 4.70 13.20 9.55
C THR A 32 4.42 11.82 10.16
N LYS A 33 3.70 11.78 11.28
CA LYS A 33 3.29 10.55 11.95
C LYS A 33 2.52 9.66 10.96
N MET A 34 2.89 8.39 10.84
CA MET A 34 2.12 7.42 10.05
C MET A 34 0.73 7.26 10.68
N GLN A 35 -0.31 7.31 9.86
CA GLN A 35 -1.70 7.13 10.27
C GLN A 35 -2.22 5.80 9.71
N TYR A 36 -1.96 4.72 10.45
CA TYR A 36 -2.52 3.41 10.15
C TYR A 36 -4.04 3.43 10.31
N PRO A 37 -4.82 2.78 9.43
CA PRO A 37 -6.25 2.58 9.66
C PRO A 37 -6.48 1.63 10.83
N ASP A 38 -7.71 1.57 11.32
CA ASP A 38 -8.10 0.55 12.30
C ASP A 38 -8.41 -0.78 11.58
N VAL A 39 -8.93 -0.69 10.34
CA VAL A 39 -9.24 -1.83 9.46
C VAL A 39 -8.79 -1.55 8.04
N ALA A 40 -8.18 -2.53 7.37
CA ALA A 40 -7.87 -2.48 5.94
C ALA A 40 -8.49 -3.68 5.21
N ALA A 41 -9.42 -3.38 4.32
CA ALA A 41 -10.03 -4.35 3.42
C ALA A 41 -9.31 -4.37 2.07
N PHE A 42 -9.16 -5.56 1.50
CA PHE A 42 -8.50 -5.78 0.22
C PHE A 42 -9.44 -6.50 -0.75
N ASP A 43 -9.59 -5.95 -1.95
CA ASP A 43 -9.90 -6.82 -3.09
C ASP A 43 -8.74 -7.81 -3.33
N LEU A 44 -8.96 -8.81 -4.15
CA LEU A 44 -7.96 -9.83 -4.45
C LEU A 44 -7.48 -9.75 -5.90
N ASP A 45 -8.38 -9.93 -6.85
CA ASP A 45 -8.05 -9.84 -8.26
C ASP A 45 -7.58 -8.42 -8.59
N TYR A 46 -6.44 -8.30 -9.27
CA TYR A 46 -5.74 -7.05 -9.59
C TYR A 46 -5.40 -6.14 -8.39
N THR A 47 -5.46 -6.68 -7.17
CA THR A 47 -5.07 -5.96 -5.95
C THR A 47 -4.03 -6.74 -5.14
N VAL A 48 -4.24 -8.04 -4.92
CA VAL A 48 -3.28 -8.95 -4.27
C VAL A 48 -2.47 -9.72 -5.31
N TRP A 49 -3.10 -10.09 -6.43
CA TRP A 49 -2.47 -10.79 -7.54
C TRP A 49 -2.97 -10.28 -8.92
N PRO A 50 -2.19 -10.40 -10.00
CA PRO A 50 -2.45 -9.73 -11.28
C PRO A 50 -3.36 -10.51 -12.24
N CYS A 51 -4.44 -11.11 -11.76
CA CYS A 51 -5.42 -11.79 -12.61
C CYS A 51 -6.79 -11.93 -11.93
N PHE A 52 -7.83 -12.21 -12.71
CA PHE A 52 -9.07 -12.78 -12.18
C PHE A 52 -8.89 -14.28 -11.89
N CYS A 53 -8.94 -14.69 -10.63
CA CYS A 53 -8.66 -16.07 -10.25
C CYS A 53 -9.70 -17.08 -10.76
N ASP A 54 -10.94 -16.64 -10.99
CA ASP A 54 -12.04 -17.48 -11.52
C ASP A 54 -11.94 -17.74 -13.03
N THR A 55 -11.16 -16.95 -13.74
CA THR A 55 -11.07 -16.95 -15.20
C THR A 55 -9.74 -17.49 -15.68
N HIS A 56 -8.64 -17.12 -15.02
CA HIS A 56 -7.29 -17.35 -15.54
C HIS A 56 -6.59 -18.57 -14.95
N LEU A 57 -7.12 -19.16 -13.88
CA LEU A 57 -6.41 -20.17 -13.11
C LEU A 57 -7.12 -21.52 -13.15
N THR A 58 -6.31 -22.59 -13.19
CA THR A 58 -6.76 -23.97 -13.17
C THR A 58 -6.20 -24.69 -11.94
N SER A 59 -7.06 -25.02 -10.98
CA SER A 59 -6.68 -25.81 -9.80
C SER A 59 -6.23 -27.25 -10.21
N PRO A 60 -5.33 -27.92 -9.46
CA PRO A 60 -4.67 -27.49 -8.22
C PRO A 60 -3.51 -26.51 -8.39
N PHE A 61 -3.12 -25.87 -7.28
CA PHE A 61 -2.02 -24.91 -7.20
C PHE A 61 -0.80 -25.52 -6.50
N THR A 62 0.34 -25.51 -7.16
CA THR A 62 1.63 -25.96 -6.64
C THR A 62 2.43 -24.78 -6.10
N PRO A 63 2.81 -24.76 -4.81
CA PRO A 63 3.56 -23.66 -4.23
C PRO A 63 5.00 -23.58 -4.76
N VAL A 64 5.48 -22.37 -5.04
CA VAL A 64 6.90 -22.10 -5.32
C VAL A 64 7.53 -21.48 -4.08
N ALA A 65 8.09 -22.32 -3.23
CA ALA A 65 8.71 -21.90 -1.98
C ALA A 65 10.12 -21.33 -2.23
N THR A 66 10.39 -20.19 -1.61
CA THR A 66 11.74 -19.61 -1.50
C THR A 66 12.56 -20.37 -0.46
N SER A 67 13.88 -20.10 -0.40
CA SER A 67 14.76 -20.66 0.62
C SER A 67 14.39 -20.23 2.06
N SER A 68 13.67 -19.11 2.22
CA SER A 68 13.15 -18.64 3.52
C SER A 68 11.80 -19.27 3.89
N GLY A 69 11.25 -20.14 3.04
CA GLY A 69 9.95 -20.79 3.23
C GLY A 69 8.74 -19.98 2.78
N GLU A 70 8.93 -18.73 2.35
CA GLU A 70 7.85 -17.92 1.77
C GLU A 70 7.37 -18.52 0.46
N VAL A 71 6.06 -18.44 0.22
CA VAL A 71 5.42 -18.85 -1.02
C VAL A 71 4.77 -17.59 -1.59
N LEU A 72 5.50 -16.90 -2.46
CA LEU A 72 5.05 -15.67 -3.12
C LEU A 72 4.57 -15.91 -4.56
N ALA A 73 4.84 -17.11 -5.09
CA ALA A 73 4.38 -17.57 -6.37
C ALA A 73 3.83 -19.01 -6.28
N ILE A 74 2.93 -19.32 -7.19
CA ILE A 74 2.32 -20.64 -7.36
C ILE A 74 2.28 -20.97 -8.85
N VAL A 75 2.30 -22.26 -9.19
CA VAL A 75 2.06 -22.75 -10.55
C VAL A 75 0.75 -23.52 -10.56
N ASP A 76 -0.15 -23.15 -11.45
CA ASP A 76 -1.43 -23.83 -11.61
C ASP A 76 -1.28 -25.15 -12.40
N ALA A 77 -2.38 -25.90 -12.54
CA ALA A 77 -2.37 -27.20 -13.24
C ALA A 77 -2.10 -27.09 -14.76
N ALA A 78 -2.32 -25.90 -15.35
CA ALA A 78 -2.04 -25.62 -16.75
C ALA A 78 -0.60 -25.10 -16.96
N GLY A 79 0.20 -24.96 -15.89
CA GLY A 79 1.56 -24.45 -15.94
C GLY A 79 1.64 -22.91 -15.92
N TYR A 80 0.54 -22.22 -15.64
CA TYR A 80 0.53 -20.78 -15.45
C TYR A 80 1.15 -20.42 -14.09
N GLU A 81 2.19 -19.60 -14.12
CA GLU A 81 2.82 -19.08 -12.90
C GLU A 81 2.14 -17.77 -12.47
N LEU A 82 1.59 -17.78 -11.26
CA LEU A 82 1.00 -16.61 -10.62
C LEU A 82 1.86 -16.19 -9.43
N ALA A 83 2.32 -14.95 -9.42
CA ALA A 83 2.97 -14.32 -8.28
C ALA A 83 2.07 -13.25 -7.65
N LEU A 84 2.21 -13.06 -6.34
CA LEU A 84 1.67 -11.88 -5.65
C LEU A 84 2.30 -10.61 -6.23
N TYR A 85 1.60 -9.47 -6.14
CA TYR A 85 2.26 -8.20 -6.44
C TYR A 85 3.46 -7.98 -5.49
N PRO A 86 4.60 -7.46 -5.99
CA PRO A 86 5.86 -7.50 -5.25
C PRO A 86 5.83 -6.87 -3.85
N ASP A 87 5.08 -5.77 -3.67
CA ASP A 87 5.01 -5.06 -2.40
C ASP A 87 3.85 -5.50 -1.50
N VAL A 88 2.90 -6.30 -2.00
CA VAL A 88 1.74 -6.75 -1.21
C VAL A 88 2.14 -7.54 0.04
N PRO A 89 3.07 -8.52 -0.01
CA PRO A 89 3.55 -9.19 1.20
C PRO A 89 4.04 -8.22 2.27
N ARG A 90 4.80 -7.20 1.86
CA ARG A 90 5.36 -6.19 2.76
C ARG A 90 4.28 -5.27 3.33
N ILE A 91 3.31 -4.87 2.51
CA ILE A 91 2.18 -4.02 2.94
C ILE A 91 1.33 -4.74 3.97
N LEU A 92 0.95 -6.00 3.71
CA LEU A 92 0.15 -6.80 4.63
C LEU A 92 0.89 -7.05 5.94
N ALA A 93 2.18 -7.40 5.89
CA ALA A 93 3.00 -7.58 7.08
C ALA A 93 3.10 -6.29 7.91
N ASP A 94 3.31 -5.13 7.27
CA ASP A 94 3.40 -3.85 7.97
C ASP A 94 2.07 -3.49 8.65
N LEU A 95 0.94 -3.63 7.96
CA LEU A 95 -0.39 -3.41 8.55
C LEU A 95 -0.64 -4.33 9.75
N LYS A 96 -0.34 -5.64 9.62
CA LYS A 96 -0.54 -6.62 10.69
C LYS A 96 0.33 -6.31 11.92
N LEU A 97 1.60 -5.97 11.71
CA LEU A 97 2.53 -5.60 12.79
C LEU A 97 2.12 -4.31 13.53
N HIS A 98 1.33 -3.45 12.88
CA HIS A 98 0.78 -2.23 13.49
C HIS A 98 -0.65 -2.42 14.04
N GLY A 99 -1.11 -3.67 14.18
CA GLY A 99 -2.38 -3.99 14.82
C GLY A 99 -3.62 -3.68 13.97
N VAL A 100 -3.46 -3.51 12.66
CA VAL A 100 -4.58 -3.29 11.75
C VAL A 100 -5.31 -4.62 11.50
N THR A 101 -6.63 -4.63 11.61
CA THR A 101 -7.46 -5.77 11.18
C THR A 101 -7.50 -5.84 9.66
N LEU A 102 -7.16 -7.00 9.11
CA LEU A 102 -7.11 -7.22 7.66
C LEU A 102 -8.33 -8.02 7.20
N LEU A 103 -9.05 -7.49 6.21
CA LEU A 103 -10.23 -8.16 5.65
C LEU A 103 -10.04 -8.45 4.16
N THR A 104 -10.57 -9.58 3.69
CA THR A 104 -10.83 -9.75 2.25
C THR A 104 -12.21 -9.22 1.89
N ALA A 105 -12.32 -8.62 0.71
CA ALA A 105 -13.57 -8.10 0.17
C ALA A 105 -13.61 -8.35 -1.34
N SER A 106 -13.80 -9.61 -1.76
CA SER A 106 -13.72 -9.99 -3.19
C SER A 106 -15.09 -10.18 -3.82
N ARG A 107 -15.21 -9.83 -5.10
CA ARG A 107 -16.42 -10.09 -5.92
C ARG A 107 -16.35 -11.34 -6.78
N THR A 108 -15.35 -12.20 -6.56
CA THR A 108 -15.19 -13.44 -7.33
C THR A 108 -16.40 -14.36 -7.21
N TRP A 109 -16.75 -15.02 -8.31
CA TRP A 109 -17.75 -16.10 -8.32
C TRP A 109 -17.15 -17.47 -7.98
N ALA A 110 -15.82 -17.55 -7.81
CA ALA A 110 -15.11 -18.76 -7.41
C ALA A 110 -14.43 -18.60 -6.03
N PRO A 111 -15.21 -18.43 -4.94
CA PRO A 111 -14.65 -18.24 -3.60
C PRO A 111 -13.73 -19.39 -3.16
N ASP A 112 -14.01 -20.62 -3.59
CA ASP A 112 -13.17 -21.79 -3.26
C ASP A 112 -11.77 -21.67 -3.85
N VAL A 113 -11.65 -21.13 -5.07
CA VAL A 113 -10.35 -20.90 -5.73
C VAL A 113 -9.56 -19.83 -4.99
N ALA A 114 -10.19 -18.70 -4.69
CA ALA A 114 -9.55 -17.63 -3.94
C ALA A 114 -9.10 -18.09 -2.55
N GLN A 115 -9.95 -18.84 -1.83
CA GLN A 115 -9.58 -19.41 -0.53
C GLN A 115 -8.43 -20.41 -0.63
N GLN A 116 -8.37 -21.23 -1.69
CA GLN A 116 -7.26 -22.13 -1.93
C GLN A 116 -5.96 -21.34 -2.11
N LEU A 117 -5.97 -20.29 -2.94
CA LEU A 117 -4.82 -19.39 -3.11
C LEU A 117 -4.36 -18.77 -1.79
N LEU A 118 -5.30 -18.25 -0.99
CA LEU A 118 -4.97 -17.63 0.32
C LEU A 118 -4.32 -18.63 1.29
N ARG A 119 -4.73 -19.90 1.26
CA ARG A 119 -4.12 -20.97 2.08
C ARG A 119 -2.74 -21.40 1.54
N THR A 120 -2.51 -21.26 0.24
CA THR A 120 -1.26 -21.66 -0.42
C THR A 120 -0.16 -20.60 -0.27
N PHE A 121 -0.47 -19.33 -0.53
CA PHE A 121 0.50 -18.24 -0.40
C PHE A 121 0.91 -18.06 1.06
N ARG A 122 2.21 -17.85 1.30
CA ARG A 122 2.81 -17.67 2.62
C ARG A 122 3.79 -16.51 2.63
N ILE A 123 3.62 -15.59 3.58
CA ILE A 123 4.44 -14.40 3.73
C ILE A 123 5.06 -14.35 5.14
N ARG A 124 6.18 -13.63 5.27
CA ARG A 124 6.76 -13.33 6.57
C ARG A 124 6.06 -12.13 7.23
N VAL A 125 5.57 -12.32 8.46
CA VAL A 125 5.06 -11.25 9.32
C VAL A 125 5.87 -11.24 10.62
N GLY A 126 6.81 -10.29 10.73
CA GLY A 126 7.80 -10.32 11.81
C GLY A 126 8.68 -11.57 11.70
N GLU A 127 8.65 -12.43 12.73
CA GLU A 127 9.38 -13.70 12.73
C GLU A 127 8.55 -14.87 12.19
N GLU A 128 7.23 -14.72 12.09
CA GLU A 128 6.28 -15.77 11.75
C GLU A 128 6.06 -15.92 10.24
N LEU A 129 5.98 -17.16 9.78
CA LEU A 129 5.62 -17.49 8.40
C LEU A 129 4.14 -17.89 8.36
N LEU A 130 3.30 -17.00 7.86
CA LEU A 130 1.83 -17.15 7.87
C LEU A 130 1.31 -17.32 6.45
N SER A 131 0.29 -18.16 6.28
CA SER A 131 -0.51 -18.14 5.05
C SER A 131 -1.31 -16.85 4.94
N LEU A 132 -1.67 -16.42 3.73
CA LEU A 132 -2.54 -15.24 3.59
C LEU A 132 -3.90 -15.44 4.28
N ALA A 133 -4.39 -16.68 4.34
CA ALA A 133 -5.59 -17.03 5.10
C ALA A 133 -5.47 -16.80 6.62
N GLU A 134 -4.25 -16.83 7.18
CA GLU A 134 -3.98 -16.49 8.59
C GLU A 134 -3.68 -14.99 8.77
N VAL A 135 -3.19 -14.32 7.72
CA VAL A 135 -2.92 -12.88 7.72
C VAL A 135 -4.23 -12.08 7.72
N PHE A 136 -5.20 -12.47 6.88
CA PHE A 136 -6.53 -11.89 6.87
C PHE A 136 -7.36 -12.42 8.04
N ASP A 137 -7.88 -11.51 8.87
CA ASP A 137 -8.64 -11.82 10.09
C ASP A 137 -10.07 -12.28 9.79
N GLY A 138 -10.60 -11.91 8.62
CA GLY A 138 -11.93 -12.27 8.16
C GLY A 138 -12.15 -11.78 6.74
N GLY A 139 -13.37 -11.92 6.24
CA GLY A 139 -13.71 -11.37 4.94
C GLY A 139 -14.97 -11.92 4.34
N ALA A 140 -15.33 -11.38 3.19
CA ALA A 140 -16.55 -11.73 2.50
C ALA A 140 -16.37 -11.77 0.98
N TRP A 141 -17.28 -12.51 0.37
CA TRP A 141 -17.23 -12.94 -1.02
C TRP A 141 -18.60 -12.74 -1.68
N GLY A 142 -18.62 -12.58 -2.99
CA GLY A 142 -19.84 -12.60 -3.80
C GLY A 142 -20.14 -11.29 -4.53
N ASP A 143 -21.29 -11.19 -5.18
CA ASP A 143 -21.58 -10.14 -6.15
C ASP A 143 -22.04 -8.80 -5.54
N HIS A 144 -21.99 -8.66 -4.21
CA HIS A 144 -22.54 -7.52 -3.50
C HIS A 144 -21.62 -6.28 -3.54
N PRO A 145 -22.14 -5.07 -3.24
CA PRO A 145 -21.32 -3.87 -3.09
C PRO A 145 -20.26 -4.06 -1.99
N LYS A 146 -19.06 -3.47 -2.16
CA LYS A 146 -17.92 -3.67 -1.25
C LYS A 146 -18.21 -3.25 0.19
N ILE A 147 -19.10 -2.28 0.40
CA ILE A 147 -19.52 -1.92 1.75
C ILE A 147 -20.16 -3.11 2.50
N ARG A 148 -20.93 -3.96 1.82
CA ARG A 148 -21.50 -5.16 2.43
C ARG A 148 -20.43 -6.17 2.80
N HIS A 149 -19.41 -6.31 1.97
CA HIS A 149 -18.27 -7.19 2.29
C HIS A 149 -17.50 -6.70 3.52
N ILE A 150 -17.23 -5.40 3.60
CA ILE A 150 -16.57 -4.78 4.75
C ILE A 150 -17.41 -4.96 6.01
N THR A 151 -18.70 -4.63 5.98
CA THR A 151 -19.59 -4.82 7.15
C THR A 151 -19.69 -6.28 7.57
N ALA A 152 -19.77 -7.21 6.63
CA ALA A 152 -19.79 -8.65 6.92
C ALA A 152 -18.46 -9.12 7.54
N GLY A 153 -17.32 -8.68 7.00
CA GLY A 153 -16.01 -9.01 7.56
C GLY A 153 -15.80 -8.43 8.96
N LEU A 154 -16.30 -7.21 9.23
CA LEU A 154 -16.31 -6.66 10.59
C LEU A 154 -17.17 -7.49 11.53
N ALA A 155 -18.35 -7.94 11.09
CA ALA A 155 -19.21 -8.82 11.88
C ALA A 155 -18.56 -10.19 12.15
N ASP A 156 -17.80 -10.72 11.19
CA ASP A 156 -17.06 -11.98 11.36
C ASP A 156 -15.97 -11.86 12.44
N VAL A 157 -15.19 -10.77 12.40
CA VAL A 157 -14.07 -10.54 13.34
C VAL A 157 -14.56 -10.12 14.73
N TYR A 158 -15.54 -9.21 14.80
CA TYR A 158 -15.93 -8.54 16.05
C TYR A 158 -17.29 -9.01 16.60
N GLY A 159 -18.01 -9.86 15.87
CA GLY A 159 -19.30 -10.39 16.26
C GLY A 159 -20.32 -9.29 16.56
N PRO A 160 -21.08 -9.38 17.66
CA PRO A 160 -22.13 -8.42 18.01
C PRO A 160 -21.61 -7.02 18.35
N HIS A 161 -20.28 -6.85 18.49
CA HIS A 161 -19.63 -5.58 18.79
C HIS A 161 -18.96 -4.94 17.57
N ALA A 162 -19.27 -5.44 16.36
CA ALA A 162 -18.74 -4.88 15.13
C ALA A 162 -19.03 -3.37 15.03
N PRO A 163 -18.00 -2.53 14.84
CA PRO A 163 -18.20 -1.10 14.69
C PRO A 163 -18.87 -0.77 13.36
N ASP A 164 -19.61 0.34 13.31
CA ASP A 164 -20.00 0.92 12.03
C ASP A 164 -18.72 1.42 11.32
N PRO A 165 -18.51 1.11 10.03
CA PRO A 165 -17.39 1.65 9.25
C PRO A 165 -17.24 3.18 9.31
N ARG A 166 -18.31 3.92 9.64
CA ARG A 166 -18.28 5.37 9.83
C ARG A 166 -17.64 5.84 11.13
N ASP A 167 -17.56 4.96 12.13
CA ASP A 167 -17.08 5.28 13.48
C ASP A 167 -15.57 4.96 13.65
N ILE A 168 -14.98 4.26 12.68
CA ILE A 168 -13.57 3.83 12.68
C ILE A 168 -12.89 4.19 11.36
N ARG A 169 -11.56 4.18 11.32
CA ARG A 169 -10.80 4.41 10.08
C ARG A 169 -10.69 3.11 9.31
N VAL A 170 -11.48 3.00 8.24
CA VAL A 170 -11.43 1.85 7.33
C VAL A 170 -10.84 2.24 5.99
N TRP A 171 -9.92 1.44 5.47
CA TRP A 171 -9.39 1.57 4.11
C TRP A 171 -9.88 0.41 3.23
N LEU A 172 -10.17 0.69 1.96
CA LEU A 172 -10.38 -0.32 0.93
C LEU A 172 -9.32 -0.18 -0.17
N PHE A 173 -8.50 -1.21 -0.35
CA PHE A 173 -7.59 -1.36 -1.49
C PHE A 173 -8.31 -2.11 -2.61
N ASP A 174 -8.41 -1.50 -3.79
CA ASP A 174 -9.24 -2.02 -4.88
C ASP A 174 -8.88 -1.34 -6.21
N ASP A 175 -8.86 -2.07 -7.30
CA ASP A 175 -8.55 -1.54 -8.65
C ASP A 175 -9.79 -1.03 -9.39
N GLU A 176 -10.97 -1.55 -9.04
CA GLU A 176 -12.21 -1.33 -9.75
C GLU A 176 -12.91 -0.06 -9.27
N SER A 177 -12.81 0.99 -10.08
CA SER A 177 -13.26 2.35 -9.77
C SER A 177 -14.71 2.47 -9.29
N ARG A 178 -15.60 1.55 -9.71
CA ARG A 178 -17.01 1.55 -9.27
C ARG A 178 -17.16 1.33 -7.76
N ASN A 179 -16.19 0.67 -7.13
CA ASN A 179 -16.17 0.34 -5.71
C ASN A 179 -15.79 1.55 -4.83
N ARG A 180 -15.51 2.73 -5.43
CA ARG A 180 -15.33 4.00 -4.71
C ARG A 180 -16.60 4.44 -3.96
N ASP A 181 -17.75 3.86 -4.27
CA ASP A 181 -19.01 4.13 -3.57
C ASP A 181 -18.95 3.91 -2.05
N VAL A 182 -18.01 3.09 -1.56
CA VAL A 182 -17.72 2.91 -0.12
C VAL A 182 -17.37 4.20 0.62
N GLU A 183 -16.88 5.24 -0.07
CA GLU A 183 -16.57 6.54 0.54
C GLU A 183 -17.81 7.20 1.17
N ARG A 184 -19.02 6.87 0.67
CA ARG A 184 -20.31 7.32 1.26
C ARG A 184 -20.58 6.72 2.64
N HIS A 185 -19.77 5.76 3.05
CA HIS A 185 -19.87 5.01 4.30
C HIS A 185 -18.65 5.21 5.21
N GLY A 186 -17.84 6.25 4.97
CA GLY A 186 -16.68 6.57 5.81
C GLY A 186 -15.42 5.74 5.52
N VAL A 187 -15.48 4.83 4.55
CA VAL A 187 -14.35 4.03 4.11
C VAL A 187 -13.48 4.82 3.13
N ALA A 188 -12.19 4.98 3.41
CA ALA A 188 -11.27 5.58 2.47
C ALA A 188 -10.97 4.63 1.31
N TYR A 189 -11.19 5.07 0.08
CA TYR A 189 -10.91 4.26 -1.12
C TYR A 189 -9.50 4.51 -1.64
N LEU A 190 -8.68 3.47 -1.58
CA LEU A 190 -7.29 3.46 -2.05
C LEU A 190 -7.25 2.78 -3.42
N HIS A 191 -7.36 3.62 -4.46
CA HIS A 191 -7.47 3.15 -5.85
C HIS A 191 -6.15 2.57 -6.37
N VAL A 192 -6.13 1.26 -6.63
CA VAL A 192 -5.02 0.56 -7.31
C VAL A 192 -5.12 0.86 -8.82
N ARG A 193 -4.43 1.90 -9.28
CA ARG A 193 -4.60 2.41 -10.65
C ARG A 193 -3.90 1.60 -11.74
N ASP A 194 -2.85 0.88 -11.37
CA ASP A 194 -2.01 0.15 -12.31
C ASP A 194 -2.14 -1.36 -12.04
N PRO A 195 -3.01 -2.07 -12.77
CA PRO A 195 -3.20 -3.50 -12.59
C PRO A 195 -1.98 -4.34 -13.00
N GLN A 196 -0.94 -3.75 -13.60
CA GLN A 196 0.31 -4.48 -13.84
C GLN A 196 1.28 -4.36 -12.66
N ARG A 197 1.21 -3.26 -11.92
CA ARG A 197 2.10 -3.00 -10.77
C ARG A 197 1.47 -3.31 -9.41
N GLY A 198 0.15 -3.23 -9.32
CA GLY A 198 -0.61 -3.38 -8.08
C GLY A 198 -0.25 -2.30 -7.04
N PRO A 199 -0.59 -2.55 -5.77
CA PRO A 199 -0.15 -1.75 -4.63
C PRO A 199 1.38 -1.67 -4.55
N THR A 200 1.93 -0.45 -4.53
CA THR A 200 3.37 -0.24 -4.28
C THR A 200 3.62 0.27 -2.88
N TRP A 201 4.80 -0.04 -2.34
CA TRP A 201 5.21 0.36 -1.00
C TRP A 201 5.23 1.89 -0.84
N ASP A 202 5.76 2.61 -1.82
CA ASP A 202 5.85 4.07 -1.77
C ASP A 202 4.46 4.73 -1.78
N TRP A 203 3.54 4.19 -2.57
CA TRP A 203 2.14 4.64 -2.60
C TRP A 203 1.46 4.37 -1.25
N TYR A 204 1.57 3.14 -0.73
CA TYR A 204 1.05 2.77 0.57
C TYR A 204 1.58 3.70 1.69
N GLN A 205 2.89 3.94 1.73
CA GLN A 205 3.49 4.84 2.70
C GLN A 205 3.05 6.30 2.51
N ALA A 206 2.81 6.75 1.28
CA ALA A 206 2.24 8.07 1.02
C ALA A 206 0.81 8.17 1.58
N SER A 207 0.02 7.10 1.45
CA SER A 207 -1.32 7.01 2.03
C SER A 207 -1.30 7.08 3.56
N LEU A 208 -0.38 6.39 4.23
CA LEU A 208 -0.16 6.52 5.68
C LEU A 208 0.22 7.94 6.13
N ARG A 209 0.83 8.74 5.24
CA ARG A 209 1.15 10.16 5.49
C ARG A 209 -0.01 11.11 5.20
N GLY A 210 -1.22 10.60 4.98
CA GLY A 210 -2.39 11.39 4.62
C GLY A 210 -2.40 11.90 3.19
N ARG A 211 -1.59 11.32 2.29
CA ARG A 211 -1.55 11.68 0.86
C ARG A 211 -2.33 10.70 0.00
N GLN A 212 -3.45 10.20 0.51
CA GLN A 212 -4.15 9.04 -0.06
C GLN A 212 -4.62 9.20 -1.52
N ASN A 213 -4.68 10.44 -2.03
CA ASN A 213 -5.28 10.73 -3.34
C ASN A 213 -4.60 11.89 -4.12
N LYS A 214 -3.28 12.09 -3.99
CA LYS A 214 -2.55 13.00 -4.90
C LYS A 214 -2.09 12.28 -6.16
#